data_AF-A0A4W4EUK9-F1
#
_entry.id   AF-A0A4W4EUK9-F1
#
_cell.length_a   1.000
_cell.length_b   1.000
_cell.length_c   1.000
_cell.angle_alpha   90.00
_cell.angle_beta   90.00
_cell.angle_gamma   90.00
#
_symmetry.space_group_name_H-M   'P 1'
#
loop_
_entity.id
_entity.type
_entity.pdbx_description
1 polymer ?
#
loop_
_entity_poly.entity_id
_entity_poly.type
_entity_poly.pdbx_seq_one_letter_code
_entity_poly.pdbx_strand_id
1 'polypeptide(L)'
;MGASASSYPHSCSPRFGGNAQTQQTFIGTSLYSQQGYAWEPKLHSLERPPDRKKRTSGLATLKRRLIRRRRAGRSADHARHMRELLSGWDVRDANALVEEYEGTAALKELSLAAGLARPEAATLRADMAALFQHKHCTDVDLVFHGACFAAHRAVLAARCPFFKNLLSSSAGTAPGYGGAEVLLDVGTAGMDVALFSALLHFLYTGELGGGRGVGDGEPETRLRNMDILRQLSEEFGTPNPLEDDMRALFNYMCYYDSVLSFRSEPEMAEAYDGEDLRAHKAVLSARSPFFRNLLQRRIRTGEEMTERALQTPTRIVLDESIIPRKYARVILHCMYTDAVDLALVLHSSASAGSLSEAQGLTAASNTAKPTVSMRTEEAMELYHIALFLEFSMLAQGKVAPPYSYTCMHAYMHTHPIMP
;
A
#
# COMPACT_ATOMS: atom_id res chain seq x y z
N MET A 1 20.73 -22.93 -51.16
CA MET A 1 19.75 -24.04 -51.20
C MET A 1 19.89 -24.85 -49.92
N GLY A 2 18.78 -25.12 -49.20
CA GLY A 2 18.64 -26.05 -48.06
C GLY A 2 19.29 -25.57 -46.76
N ALA A 3 18.63 -25.04 -45.72
CA ALA A 3 17.43 -25.41 -44.97
C ALA A 3 17.57 -26.71 -44.14
N SER A 4 17.32 -26.58 -42.82
CA SER A 4 16.89 -27.57 -41.79
C SER A 4 17.81 -27.55 -40.55
N ALA A 5 17.34 -27.55 -39.30
CA ALA A 5 16.01 -27.35 -38.72
C ALA A 5 16.19 -27.08 -37.22
N SER A 6 15.41 -26.14 -36.71
CA SER A 6 15.19 -25.83 -35.29
C SER A 6 14.31 -26.91 -34.64
N SER A 7 14.54 -27.21 -33.36
CA SER A 7 13.62 -28.03 -32.54
C SER A 7 13.42 -27.38 -31.16
N TYR A 8 12.31 -26.66 -31.02
CA TYR A 8 11.68 -26.33 -29.74
C TYR A 8 10.41 -27.17 -29.60
N PRO A 9 10.10 -27.73 -28.41
CA PRO A 9 8.81 -28.33 -28.15
C PRO A 9 7.81 -27.30 -27.58
N HIS A 10 6.64 -27.24 -28.21
CA HIS A 10 5.41 -26.63 -27.68
C HIS A 10 4.35 -27.71 -27.45
N SER A 11 3.29 -27.32 -26.71
CA SER A 11 1.95 -27.93 -26.52
C SER A 11 1.78 -28.62 -25.14
N CYS A 12 0.70 -28.47 -24.36
CA CYS A 12 -0.70 -28.18 -24.68
C CYS A 12 -1.44 -27.46 -23.53
N SER A 13 -2.44 -26.63 -23.87
CA SER A 13 -3.59 -26.27 -23.02
C SER A 13 -4.85 -26.98 -23.53
N PRO A 14 -5.83 -27.37 -22.69
CA PRO A 14 -7.15 -27.75 -23.18
C PRO A 14 -8.12 -26.56 -23.13
N ARG A 15 -8.75 -26.28 -24.28
CA ARG A 15 -10.01 -25.53 -24.39
C ARG A 15 -11.16 -26.53 -24.30
N PHE A 16 -12.19 -26.20 -23.51
CA PHE A 16 -13.55 -26.69 -23.72
C PHE A 16 -14.47 -25.48 -23.76
N GLY A 17 -15.30 -25.39 -24.80
CA GLY A 17 -16.35 -24.40 -24.97
C GLY A 17 -17.71 -25.08 -25.08
N GLY A 18 -18.77 -24.37 -24.64
CA GLY A 18 -20.16 -24.77 -24.81
C GLY A 18 -21.15 -23.85 -24.07
N ASN A 19 -21.73 -22.89 -24.80
CA ASN A 19 -22.94 -22.08 -24.54
C ASN A 19 -24.15 -22.92 -24.06
N ALA A 20 -25.29 -22.43 -23.53
CA ALA A 20 -25.84 -21.15 -23.03
C ALA A 20 -27.28 -21.47 -22.55
N GLN A 21 -27.82 -20.79 -21.52
CA GLN A 21 -29.22 -20.28 -21.45
C GLN A 21 -29.60 -19.79 -20.04
N THR A 22 -29.97 -18.49 -19.97
CA THR A 22 -31.09 -17.88 -19.23
C THR A 22 -31.59 -18.50 -17.93
N GLN A 23 -31.50 -17.73 -16.82
CA GLN A 23 -32.67 -17.22 -16.09
C GLN A 23 -32.27 -16.12 -15.09
N GLN A 24 -32.77 -14.92 -15.34
CA GLN A 24 -32.88 -13.85 -14.34
C GLN A 24 -34.08 -14.16 -13.44
N THR A 25 -33.91 -14.11 -12.12
CA THR A 25 -35.02 -14.01 -11.17
C THR A 25 -34.87 -12.75 -10.36
N PHE A 26 -35.71 -11.79 -10.71
CA PHE A 26 -36.09 -10.59 -9.98
C PHE A 26 -37.11 -11.02 -8.92
N ILE A 27 -36.87 -10.73 -7.63
CA ILE A 27 -37.93 -10.71 -6.62
C ILE A 27 -37.82 -9.40 -5.87
N GLY A 28 -38.69 -8.47 -6.24
CA GLY A 28 -39.13 -7.40 -5.36
C GLY A 28 -40.31 -7.92 -4.55
N THR A 29 -40.31 -7.65 -3.25
CA THR A 29 -41.54 -7.60 -2.46
C THR A 29 -41.42 -6.46 -1.46
N SER A 30 -42.37 -5.55 -1.61
CA SER A 30 -42.61 -4.37 -0.77
C SER A 30 -43.67 -4.69 0.28
N LEU A 31 -43.59 -3.93 1.38
CA LEU A 31 -44.62 -3.55 2.35
C LEU A 31 -44.98 -4.47 3.54
N TYR A 32 -44.54 -3.95 4.71
CA TYR A 32 -45.34 -3.60 5.89
C TYR A 32 -45.85 -4.72 6.81
N SER A 33 -45.24 -4.79 8.01
CA SER A 33 -46.00 -4.85 9.26
C SER A 33 -45.15 -4.35 10.43
N GLN A 34 -45.58 -3.23 11.01
CA GLN A 34 -45.21 -2.78 12.36
C GLN A 34 -45.44 -3.90 13.39
N GLN A 35 -44.51 -4.08 14.33
CA GLN A 35 -44.90 -4.26 15.74
C GLN A 35 -43.70 -4.14 16.69
N GLY A 36 -43.88 -3.25 17.67
CA GLY A 36 -42.90 -2.92 18.69
C GLY A 36 -42.66 -4.05 19.70
N TYR A 37 -41.44 -4.07 20.22
CA TYR A 37 -41.03 -5.00 21.25
C TYR A 37 -41.54 -4.54 22.62
N ALA A 38 -42.58 -5.23 23.10
CA ALA A 38 -42.97 -5.27 24.50
C ALA A 38 -42.11 -6.30 25.24
N TRP A 39 -41.65 -5.89 26.42
CA TRP A 39 -40.88 -6.65 27.39
C TRP A 39 -41.85 -7.39 28.32
N GLU A 40 -41.63 -8.67 28.60
CA GLU A 40 -42.12 -9.37 29.79
C GLU A 40 -41.25 -10.64 30.06
N PRO A 41 -41.08 -11.06 31.32
CA PRO A 41 -40.01 -11.94 31.78
C PRO A 41 -40.49 -13.39 31.97
N LYS A 42 -39.61 -14.38 31.71
CA LYS A 42 -39.86 -15.78 32.10
C LYS A 42 -38.81 -16.29 33.08
N LEU A 43 -39.26 -16.47 34.32
CA LEU A 43 -38.71 -17.39 35.29
C LEU A 43 -39.08 -18.82 34.88
N HIS A 44 -38.11 -19.75 34.87
CA HIS A 44 -38.35 -21.10 35.34
C HIS A 44 -37.07 -21.72 35.94
N SER A 45 -37.31 -22.35 37.08
CA SER A 45 -36.38 -23.04 37.97
C SER A 45 -35.97 -24.40 37.41
N LEU A 46 -34.73 -24.83 37.67
CA LEU A 46 -34.33 -26.23 37.62
C LEU A 46 -33.20 -26.48 38.63
N GLU A 47 -33.50 -27.34 39.59
CA GLU A 47 -32.65 -27.75 40.72
C GLU A 47 -31.41 -28.57 40.29
N ARG A 48 -30.34 -28.49 41.09
CA ARG A 48 -29.25 -29.49 41.16
C ARG A 48 -28.78 -29.69 42.62
N PRO A 49 -28.30 -30.89 43.01
CA PRO A 49 -28.11 -31.32 44.40
C PRO A 49 -26.60 -31.27 44.83
N PRO A 50 -26.14 -31.90 45.95
CA PRO A 50 -25.88 -31.23 47.21
C PRO A 50 -24.40 -31.21 47.69
N ASP A 51 -24.09 -30.15 48.44
CA ASP A 51 -23.24 -30.05 49.66
C ASP A 51 -21.85 -30.72 49.77
N ARG A 52 -20.78 -29.91 49.99
CA ARG A 52 -19.95 -29.94 51.22
C ARG A 52 -18.73 -29.01 51.25
N LYS A 53 -18.52 -28.44 52.46
CA LYS A 53 -17.32 -27.79 53.07
C LYS A 53 -17.01 -26.38 52.55
N LYS A 54 -16.66 -25.37 53.36
CA LYS A 54 -16.07 -25.32 54.72
C LYS A 54 -16.36 -23.92 55.30
N ARG A 55 -16.68 -23.81 56.60
CA ARG A 55 -16.69 -22.53 57.34
C ARG A 55 -15.26 -22.03 57.51
N THR A 56 -14.99 -20.77 57.19
CA THR A 56 -14.11 -19.89 58.00
C THR A 56 -14.55 -18.44 57.88
N SER A 57 -14.66 -17.83 59.05
CA SER A 57 -15.00 -16.47 59.40
C SER A 57 -13.92 -15.44 59.05
N GLY A 58 -14.34 -14.18 58.87
CA GLY A 58 -13.50 -13.01 59.16
C GLY A 58 -13.21 -12.12 57.96
N LEU A 59 -13.95 -11.01 57.85
CA LEU A 59 -13.59 -9.70 57.24
C LEU A 59 -14.85 -8.89 56.87
N ALA A 60 -15.84 -8.84 57.77
CA ALA A 60 -17.09 -8.08 57.55
C ALA A 60 -16.96 -6.57 57.83
N THR A 61 -15.78 -6.05 58.18
CA THR A 61 -15.60 -4.63 58.56
C THR A 61 -14.72 -3.81 57.61
N LEU A 62 -14.23 -4.37 56.50
CA LEU A 62 -13.46 -3.59 55.50
C LEU A 62 -14.21 -3.31 54.18
N LYS A 63 -15.42 -3.85 53.99
CA LYS A 63 -16.21 -3.64 52.75
C LYS A 63 -17.12 -2.40 52.76
N ARG A 64 -17.30 -1.72 53.90
CA ARG A 64 -18.17 -0.51 53.97
C ARG A 64 -17.47 0.82 53.72
N ARG A 65 -16.14 0.86 53.61
CA ARG A 65 -15.40 2.10 53.29
C ARG A 65 -15.00 2.28 51.83
N LEU A 66 -15.21 1.28 50.97
CA LEU A 66 -14.94 1.37 49.52
C LEU A 66 -16.19 1.56 48.65
N ILE A 67 -17.39 1.66 49.26
CA ILE A 67 -18.67 1.83 48.53
C ILE A 67 -19.13 3.31 48.51
N ARG A 68 -18.37 4.23 49.12
CA ARG A 68 -18.77 5.65 49.19
C ARG A 68 -17.94 6.63 48.36
N ARG A 69 -17.14 6.15 47.40
CA ARG A 69 -16.34 7.02 46.52
C ARG A 69 -16.41 6.67 45.02
N ARG A 70 -17.58 6.21 44.55
CA ARG A 70 -17.87 6.12 43.11
C ARG A 70 -19.24 6.70 42.80
N ARG A 71 -19.37 8.02 42.95
CA ARG A 71 -20.33 8.82 42.19
C ARG A 71 -19.70 10.17 41.91
N ALA A 72 -19.96 10.69 40.73
CA ALA A 72 -19.40 11.89 40.12
C ALA A 72 -18.03 11.75 39.43
N GLY A 73 -17.87 10.70 38.62
CA GLY A 73 -17.51 11.03 37.24
C GLY A 73 -18.78 11.64 36.65
N ARG A 74 -18.81 12.95 36.38
CA ARG A 74 -19.90 13.58 35.65
C ARG A 74 -19.97 12.87 34.29
N SER A 75 -20.79 11.83 34.17
CA SER A 75 -21.38 11.52 32.86
C SER A 75 -22.02 12.83 32.45
N ALA A 76 -21.51 13.48 31.40
CA ALA A 76 -22.18 14.64 30.86
C ALA A 76 -23.64 14.22 30.66
N ASP A 77 -24.55 14.90 31.36
CA ASP A 77 -25.98 14.63 31.29
C ASP A 77 -26.44 15.17 29.93
N HIS A 78 -26.00 14.51 28.85
CA HIS A 78 -26.23 14.92 27.47
C HIS A 78 -27.73 15.05 27.20
N ALA A 79 -28.53 14.21 27.86
CA ALA A 79 -29.97 14.30 27.83
C ALA A 79 -30.49 15.62 28.43
N ARG A 80 -29.92 16.11 29.55
CA ARG A 80 -30.26 17.44 30.09
C ARG A 80 -29.84 18.57 29.14
N HIS A 81 -28.62 18.52 28.61
CA HIS A 81 -28.14 19.55 27.68
C HIS A 81 -28.96 19.58 26.38
N MET A 82 -29.35 18.41 25.84
CA MET A 82 -30.25 18.35 24.69
C MET A 82 -31.64 18.88 25.00
N ARG A 83 -32.20 18.56 26.18
CA ARG A 83 -33.49 19.15 26.60
C ARG A 83 -33.43 20.66 26.74
N GLU A 84 -32.33 21.19 27.25
CA GLU A 84 -32.09 22.64 27.37
C GLU A 84 -31.90 23.29 25.99
N LEU A 85 -31.14 22.66 25.09
CA LEU A 85 -30.95 23.12 23.71
C LEU A 85 -32.29 23.20 22.95
N LEU A 86 -33.13 22.17 23.10
CA LEU A 86 -34.39 22.01 22.38
C LEU A 86 -35.56 22.72 23.06
N SER A 87 -35.38 23.37 24.21
CA SER A 87 -36.50 23.87 25.03
C SER A 87 -37.35 24.97 24.37
N GLY A 88 -36.81 25.63 23.34
CA GLY A 88 -37.50 26.64 22.53
C GLY A 88 -37.73 26.24 21.07
N TRP A 89 -37.39 25.01 20.70
CA TRP A 89 -37.54 24.52 19.33
C TRP A 89 -38.97 24.07 19.09
N ASP A 90 -39.46 24.29 17.86
CA ASP A 90 -40.70 23.65 17.45
C ASP A 90 -40.46 22.15 17.11
N VAL A 91 -41.55 21.40 17.03
CA VAL A 91 -41.48 19.94 16.78
C VAL A 91 -40.91 19.65 15.39
N ARG A 92 -41.08 20.55 14.42
CA ARG A 92 -40.60 20.35 13.05
C ARG A 92 -39.08 20.45 12.99
N ASP A 93 -38.51 21.46 13.63
CA ASP A 93 -37.07 21.66 13.71
C ASP A 93 -36.40 20.53 14.50
N ALA A 94 -37.03 20.07 15.59
CA ALA A 94 -36.55 18.92 16.35
C ALA A 94 -36.57 17.61 15.53
N ASN A 95 -37.61 17.40 14.72
CA ASN A 95 -37.69 16.24 13.82
C ASN A 95 -36.67 16.33 12.68
N ALA A 96 -36.48 17.51 12.08
CA ALA A 96 -35.48 17.72 11.04
C ALA A 96 -34.06 17.42 11.55
N LEU A 97 -33.76 17.80 12.79
CA LEU A 97 -32.50 17.43 13.45
C LEU A 97 -32.36 15.91 13.60
N VAL A 98 -33.41 15.21 14.04
CA VAL A 98 -33.40 13.75 14.14
C VAL A 98 -33.18 13.10 12.78
N GLU A 99 -33.87 13.55 11.73
CA GLU A 99 -33.67 13.08 10.36
C GLU A 99 -32.23 13.29 9.88
N GLU A 100 -31.61 14.43 10.20
CA GLU A 100 -30.19 14.69 9.89
C GLU A 100 -29.26 13.73 10.65
N TYR A 101 -29.51 13.46 11.93
CA TYR A 101 -28.73 12.49 12.71
C TYR A 101 -28.88 11.06 12.19
N GLU A 102 -30.10 10.65 11.85
CA GLU A 102 -30.37 9.33 11.26
C GLU A 102 -29.71 9.20 9.88
N GLY A 103 -29.80 10.23 9.04
CA GLY A 103 -29.10 10.29 7.76
C GLY A 103 -27.58 10.22 7.91
N THR A 104 -27.02 10.94 8.88
CA THR A 104 -25.58 10.91 9.17
C THR A 104 -25.14 9.56 9.71
N ALA A 105 -25.95 8.91 10.55
CA ALA A 105 -25.69 7.56 11.04
C ALA A 105 -25.69 6.54 9.89
N ALA A 106 -26.68 6.61 8.99
CA ALA A 106 -26.74 5.75 7.81
C ALA A 106 -25.54 5.98 6.88
N LEU A 107 -25.13 7.24 6.64
CA LEU A 107 -23.93 7.57 5.86
C LEU A 107 -22.65 7.00 6.49
N LYS A 108 -22.53 7.05 7.82
CA LYS A 108 -21.41 6.45 8.55
C LYS A 108 -21.36 4.93 8.39
N GLU A 109 -22.50 4.27 8.49
CA GLU A 109 -22.62 2.82 8.29
C GLU A 109 -22.26 2.42 6.85
N LEU A 110 -22.78 3.16 5.86
CA LEU A 110 -22.44 2.95 4.45
C LEU A 110 -20.97 3.19 4.16
N SER A 111 -20.36 4.23 4.74
CA SER A 111 -18.93 4.51 4.61
C SER A 111 -18.08 3.36 5.17
N LEU A 112 -18.45 2.82 6.33
CA LEU A 112 -17.78 1.68 6.93
C LEU A 112 -17.96 0.40 6.09
N ALA A 113 -19.19 0.13 5.62
CA ALA A 113 -19.47 -1.01 4.75
C ALA A 113 -18.70 -0.92 3.43
N ALA A 114 -18.64 0.27 2.82
CA ALA A 114 -17.86 0.52 1.61
C ALA A 114 -16.35 0.34 1.86
N GLY A 115 -15.85 0.75 3.04
CA GLY A 115 -14.47 0.52 3.43
C GLY A 115 -14.13 -0.97 3.56
N LEU A 116 -15.01 -1.76 4.20
CA LEU A 116 -14.85 -3.21 4.37
C LEU A 116 -15.03 -3.99 3.05
N ALA A 117 -15.81 -3.48 2.11
CA ALA A 117 -16.04 -4.12 0.82
C ALA A 117 -14.88 -3.93 -0.18
N ARG A 118 -13.92 -3.04 0.10
CA ARG A 118 -12.76 -2.83 -0.78
C ARG A 118 -11.82 -4.04 -0.73
N PRO A 119 -11.38 -4.56 -1.89
CA PRO A 119 -10.30 -5.56 -1.92
C PRO A 119 -9.03 -5.00 -1.30
N GLU A 120 -8.25 -5.82 -0.60
CA GLU A 120 -6.93 -5.40 -0.12
C GLU A 120 -6.03 -5.03 -1.30
N ALA A 121 -5.49 -3.81 -1.27
CA ALA A 121 -4.49 -3.39 -2.24
C ALA A 121 -3.13 -4.03 -1.92
N ALA A 122 -2.38 -4.37 -2.97
CA ALA A 122 -1.08 -5.01 -2.83
C ALA A 122 -0.05 -4.02 -2.29
N THR A 123 0.43 -4.27 -1.07
CA THR A 123 1.45 -3.42 -0.44
C THR A 123 2.78 -3.43 -1.20
N LEU A 124 3.58 -2.39 -1.03
CA LEU A 124 4.96 -2.29 -1.55
C LEU A 124 5.74 -3.56 -1.25
N ARG A 125 5.69 -4.04 0.00
CA ARG A 125 6.35 -5.28 0.42
C ARG A 125 5.90 -6.49 -0.39
N ALA A 126 4.59 -6.67 -0.57
CA ALA A 126 4.03 -7.79 -1.32
C ALA A 126 4.49 -7.77 -2.79
N ASP A 127 4.48 -6.59 -3.41
CA ASP A 127 4.94 -6.43 -4.78
C ASP A 127 6.46 -6.63 -4.91
N MET A 128 7.26 -6.18 -3.95
CA MET A 128 8.71 -6.44 -3.92
C MET A 128 9.03 -7.93 -3.69
N ALA A 129 8.22 -8.63 -2.89
CA ALA A 129 8.33 -10.09 -2.75
C ALA A 129 8.04 -10.81 -4.07
N ALA A 130 6.97 -10.40 -4.77
CA ALA A 130 6.63 -10.93 -6.09
C ALA A 130 7.73 -10.62 -7.13
N LEU A 131 8.33 -9.42 -7.08
CA LEU A 131 9.46 -9.04 -7.93
C LEU A 131 10.66 -9.97 -7.71
N PHE A 132 11.01 -10.27 -6.46
CA PHE A 132 12.07 -11.21 -6.12
C PHE A 132 11.77 -12.63 -6.66
N GLN A 133 10.53 -13.10 -6.51
CA GLN A 133 10.13 -14.43 -6.95
C GLN A 133 10.12 -14.57 -8.48
N HIS A 134 9.60 -13.57 -9.19
CA HIS A 134 9.37 -13.64 -10.64
C HIS A 134 10.51 -13.05 -11.47
N LYS A 135 11.48 -12.37 -10.85
CA LYS A 135 12.73 -11.91 -11.48
C LYS A 135 12.48 -11.03 -12.71
N HIS A 136 11.46 -10.17 -12.64
CA HIS A 136 11.16 -9.26 -13.74
C HIS A 136 12.17 -8.11 -13.76
N CYS A 137 12.79 -7.86 -14.91
CA CYS A 137 13.72 -6.74 -15.12
C CYS A 137 15.00 -6.80 -14.25
N THR A 138 15.51 -7.99 -13.95
CA THR A 138 16.81 -8.16 -13.29
C THR A 138 17.95 -7.65 -14.16
N ASP A 139 18.91 -6.94 -13.56
CA ASP A 139 20.02 -6.26 -14.23
C ASP A 139 21.40 -6.70 -13.71
N VAL A 140 21.44 -7.66 -12.78
CA VAL A 140 22.67 -8.25 -12.23
C VAL A 140 22.45 -9.71 -11.86
N ASP A 141 23.46 -10.53 -12.12
CA ASP A 141 23.50 -11.93 -11.73
C ASP A 141 24.59 -12.14 -10.68
N LEU A 142 24.20 -12.49 -9.46
CA LEU A 142 25.14 -12.75 -8.36
C LEU A 142 25.53 -14.23 -8.35
N VAL A 143 26.82 -14.52 -8.45
CA VAL A 143 27.34 -15.90 -8.43
C VAL A 143 27.94 -16.17 -7.04
N PHE A 144 27.29 -17.04 -6.27
CA PHE A 144 27.70 -17.42 -4.92
C PHE A 144 27.75 -18.94 -4.78
N HIS A 145 28.92 -19.49 -4.43
CA HIS A 145 29.17 -20.95 -4.38
C HIS A 145 28.65 -21.73 -5.61
N GLY A 146 28.82 -21.15 -6.80
CA GLY A 146 28.37 -21.75 -8.06
C GLY A 146 26.87 -21.65 -8.34
N ALA A 147 26.07 -21.12 -7.41
CA ALA A 147 24.67 -20.77 -7.65
C ALA A 147 24.54 -19.34 -8.18
N CYS A 148 23.64 -19.13 -9.13
CA CYS A 148 23.37 -17.83 -9.75
C CYS A 148 22.04 -17.24 -9.25
N PHE A 149 22.09 -15.98 -8.83
CA PHE A 149 20.94 -15.23 -8.31
C PHE A 149 20.74 -13.95 -9.11
N ALA A 150 19.76 -13.97 -10.02
CA ALA A 150 19.29 -12.78 -10.71
C ALA A 150 18.64 -11.80 -9.72
N ALA A 151 19.08 -10.54 -9.75
CA ALA A 151 18.68 -9.50 -8.80
C ALA A 151 18.64 -8.11 -9.46
N HIS A 152 18.41 -7.08 -8.63
CA HIS A 152 18.26 -5.69 -9.05
C HIS A 152 19.29 -4.82 -8.33
N ARG A 153 20.20 -4.18 -9.07
CA ARG A 153 21.28 -3.33 -8.54
C ARG A 153 20.73 -2.23 -7.64
N ALA A 154 19.69 -1.54 -8.12
CA ALA A 154 19.04 -0.45 -7.39
C ALA A 154 18.51 -0.89 -6.01
N VAL A 155 17.86 -2.06 -5.95
CA VAL A 155 17.31 -2.60 -4.69
C VAL A 155 18.45 -3.01 -3.77
N LEU A 156 19.43 -3.79 -4.25
CA LEU A 156 20.53 -4.26 -3.41
C LEU A 156 21.38 -3.10 -2.85
N ALA A 157 21.70 -2.12 -3.68
CA ALA A 157 22.49 -0.96 -3.28
C ALA A 157 21.74 -0.03 -2.31
N ALA A 158 20.40 0.07 -2.43
CA ALA A 158 19.59 0.83 -1.48
C ALA A 158 19.50 0.12 -0.13
N ARG A 159 19.42 -1.22 -0.13
CA ARG A 159 19.09 -2.03 1.06
C ARG A 159 20.31 -2.54 1.81
N CYS A 160 21.50 -2.51 1.21
CA CYS A 160 22.70 -3.09 1.79
C CYS A 160 23.99 -2.31 1.38
N PRO A 161 24.70 -1.69 2.34
CA PRO A 161 25.96 -0.98 2.07
C PRO A 161 27.05 -1.86 1.43
N PHE A 162 27.12 -3.15 1.80
CA PHE A 162 28.05 -4.09 1.18
C PHE A 162 27.81 -4.20 -0.33
N PHE A 163 26.57 -4.47 -0.74
CA PHE A 163 26.21 -4.53 -2.16
C PHE A 163 26.37 -3.18 -2.85
N LYS A 164 26.06 -2.07 -2.18
CA LYS A 164 26.31 -0.73 -2.73
C LYS A 164 27.77 -0.52 -3.10
N ASN A 165 28.69 -0.88 -2.20
CA ASN A 165 30.13 -0.74 -2.43
C ASN A 165 30.60 -1.71 -3.52
N LEU A 166 30.21 -2.98 -3.43
CA LEU A 166 30.55 -4.02 -4.40
C LEU A 166 30.14 -3.63 -5.82
N LEU A 167 28.88 -3.20 -6.01
CA LEU A 167 28.32 -2.84 -7.31
C LEU A 167 28.91 -1.53 -7.86
N SER A 168 29.35 -0.63 -6.98
CA SER A 168 30.04 0.61 -7.38
C SER A 168 31.47 0.32 -7.86
N SER A 169 32.18 -0.60 -7.19
CA SER A 169 33.52 -1.03 -7.58
C SER A 169 33.52 -1.88 -8.87
N SER A 170 32.46 -2.68 -9.09
CA SER A 170 32.33 -3.51 -10.29
C SER A 170 31.78 -2.75 -11.52
N ALA A 171 31.31 -1.52 -11.34
CA ALA A 171 30.77 -0.69 -12.43
C ALA A 171 31.81 -0.35 -13.52
N GLY A 172 33.11 -0.52 -13.23
CA GLY A 172 34.20 -0.31 -14.19
C GLY A 172 34.56 -1.53 -15.04
N THR A 173 34.02 -2.72 -14.77
CA THR A 173 34.49 -3.99 -15.36
C THR A 173 33.48 -4.71 -16.25
N ALA A 174 32.23 -4.20 -16.40
CA ALA A 174 31.22 -4.78 -17.29
C ALA A 174 30.48 -3.70 -18.09
N PRO A 175 30.26 -3.88 -19.41
CA PRO A 175 29.61 -2.89 -20.25
C PRO A 175 28.07 -2.97 -20.12
N GLY A 176 27.47 -2.02 -19.42
CA GLY A 176 26.04 -1.71 -19.52
C GLY A 176 25.10 -2.26 -18.43
N TYR A 177 23.84 -1.83 -18.50
CA TYR A 177 22.66 -2.19 -17.69
C TYR A 177 22.15 -3.62 -17.94
N GLY A 178 22.89 -4.45 -18.68
CA GLY A 178 22.53 -5.84 -18.97
C GLY A 178 23.35 -6.83 -18.17
N GLY A 179 22.68 -7.61 -17.32
CA GLY A 179 23.14 -8.90 -16.78
C GLY A 179 24.63 -9.01 -16.45
N ALA A 180 25.16 -8.11 -15.64
CA ALA A 180 26.55 -8.22 -15.20
C ALA A 180 26.67 -9.35 -14.17
N GLU A 181 27.50 -10.35 -14.46
CA GLU A 181 27.84 -11.38 -13.48
C GLU A 181 28.79 -10.81 -12.42
N VAL A 182 28.44 -10.95 -11.16
CA VAL A 182 29.26 -10.52 -10.01
C VAL A 182 29.55 -11.73 -9.14
N LEU A 183 30.81 -12.15 -9.12
CA LEU A 183 31.26 -13.23 -8.23
C LEU A 183 31.34 -12.73 -6.79
N LEU A 184 30.72 -13.49 -5.90
CA LEU A 184 30.70 -13.21 -4.47
C LEU A 184 31.60 -14.19 -3.74
N ASP A 185 32.70 -13.67 -3.20
CA ASP A 185 33.52 -14.34 -2.19
C ASP A 185 33.20 -13.72 -0.83
N VAL A 186 32.13 -14.21 -0.18
CA VAL A 186 31.74 -13.73 1.13
C VAL A 186 32.40 -14.63 2.17
N GLY A 187 33.44 -14.11 2.83
CA GLY A 187 34.19 -14.82 3.88
C GLY A 187 33.41 -15.05 5.19
N THR A 188 32.10 -14.85 5.21
CA THR A 188 31.24 -15.08 6.37
C THR A 188 31.12 -16.59 6.64
N ALA A 189 31.83 -17.06 7.66
CA ALA A 189 31.79 -18.45 8.07
C ALA A 189 30.35 -18.91 8.34
N GLY A 190 29.91 -19.98 7.65
CA GLY A 190 28.60 -20.61 7.86
C GLY A 190 27.47 -20.11 6.95
N MET A 191 27.73 -19.17 6.01
CA MET A 191 26.74 -18.77 5.01
C MET A 191 26.67 -19.79 3.87
N ASP A 192 25.56 -20.50 3.76
CA ASP A 192 25.27 -21.42 2.66
C ASP A 192 24.36 -20.76 1.60
N VAL A 193 24.14 -21.45 0.49
CA VAL A 193 23.33 -20.97 -0.66
C VAL A 193 21.89 -20.65 -0.25
N ALA A 194 21.30 -21.47 0.63
CA ALA A 194 19.92 -21.29 1.09
C ALA A 194 19.78 -20.04 1.96
N LEU A 195 20.73 -19.83 2.86
CA LEU A 195 20.77 -18.65 3.70
C LEU A 195 21.03 -17.38 2.90
N PHE A 196 21.94 -17.43 1.92
CA PHE A 196 22.17 -16.31 1.03
C PHE A 196 20.89 -15.93 0.25
N SER A 197 20.12 -16.93 -0.20
CA SER A 197 18.80 -16.70 -0.79
C SER A 197 17.82 -16.04 0.19
N ALA A 198 17.80 -16.47 1.45
CA ALA A 198 16.96 -15.87 2.50
C ALA A 198 17.38 -14.42 2.81
N LEU A 199 18.68 -14.12 2.80
CA LEU A 199 19.19 -12.75 2.92
C LEU A 199 18.73 -11.89 1.75
N LEU A 200 18.83 -12.38 0.51
CA LEU A 200 18.32 -11.62 -0.64
C LEU A 200 16.81 -11.38 -0.50
N HIS A 201 16.02 -12.38 -0.13
CA HIS A 201 14.58 -12.20 0.12
C HIS A 201 14.32 -11.13 1.19
N PHE A 202 15.09 -11.11 2.27
CA PHE A 202 15.00 -10.10 3.31
C PHE A 202 15.26 -8.68 2.78
N LEU A 203 16.26 -8.50 1.91
CA LEU A 203 16.55 -7.19 1.33
C LEU A 203 15.35 -6.65 0.53
N TYR A 204 14.57 -7.51 -0.13
CA TYR A 204 13.38 -7.10 -0.90
C TYR A 204 12.15 -6.86 -0.04
N THR A 205 12.00 -7.58 1.08
CA THR A 205 10.72 -7.65 1.81
C THR A 205 10.79 -7.03 3.21
N GLY A 206 11.98 -6.88 3.78
CA GLY A 206 12.15 -6.56 5.20
C GLY A 206 11.66 -7.67 6.14
N GLU A 207 11.32 -8.86 5.61
CA GLU A 207 10.82 -10.00 6.39
C GLU A 207 11.69 -11.24 6.25
N LEU A 208 11.76 -11.97 7.36
CA LEU A 208 12.64 -13.12 7.54
C LEU A 208 11.79 -14.38 7.63
N GLY A 209 11.91 -15.25 6.62
CA GLY A 209 11.20 -16.53 6.54
C GLY A 209 10.20 -16.68 5.38
N GLY A 210 10.31 -15.89 4.31
CA GLY A 210 9.39 -15.92 3.16
C GLY A 210 9.76 -16.84 1.99
N GLY A 211 10.69 -17.79 2.18
CA GLY A 211 10.91 -18.84 1.19
C GLY A 211 9.70 -19.76 1.09
N ARG A 212 8.72 -19.43 0.21
CA ARG A 212 7.66 -20.36 -0.22
C ARG A 212 8.28 -21.45 -1.13
N GLY A 213 9.05 -22.33 -0.50
CA GLY A 213 9.05 -23.74 -0.84
C GLY A 213 7.88 -24.40 -0.09
N VAL A 214 7.19 -25.29 -0.76
CA VAL A 214 6.03 -26.04 -0.27
C VAL A 214 6.31 -26.75 1.07
N GLY A 215 5.55 -26.45 2.13
CA GLY A 215 5.50 -27.23 3.39
C GLY A 215 6.70 -27.08 4.35
N ASP A 216 6.46 -27.22 5.65
CA ASP A 216 7.44 -27.73 6.64
C ASP A 216 8.81 -27.03 6.83
N GLY A 217 8.84 -25.71 6.98
CA GLY A 217 10.02 -25.07 7.58
C GLY A 217 10.07 -25.32 9.10
N GLU A 218 10.83 -26.33 9.55
CA GLU A 218 11.10 -26.63 10.96
C GLU A 218 11.53 -25.36 11.74
N PRO A 219 11.05 -25.15 12.99
CA PRO A 219 11.38 -23.99 13.82
C PRO A 219 12.91 -23.77 13.98
N GLU A 220 13.70 -24.83 13.89
CA GLU A 220 15.18 -24.76 13.91
C GLU A 220 15.78 -24.00 12.73
N THR A 221 15.21 -24.12 11.52
CA THR A 221 15.73 -23.38 10.35
C THR A 221 15.46 -21.87 10.48
N ARG A 222 14.32 -21.51 11.07
CA ARG A 222 14.00 -20.10 11.39
C ARG A 222 14.95 -19.53 12.43
N LEU A 223 15.23 -20.29 13.49
CA LEU A 223 16.16 -19.89 14.55
C LEU A 223 17.59 -19.71 14.01
N ARG A 224 18.08 -20.66 13.20
CA ARG A 224 19.39 -20.56 12.54
C ARG A 224 19.49 -19.35 11.62
N ASN A 225 18.44 -19.03 10.86
CA ASN A 225 18.41 -17.83 10.02
C ASN A 225 18.47 -16.55 10.87
N MET A 226 17.79 -16.51 12.01
CA MET A 226 17.86 -15.37 12.95
C MET A 226 19.26 -15.16 13.51
N ASP A 227 19.96 -16.23 13.91
CA ASP A 227 21.31 -16.12 14.47
C ASP A 227 22.31 -15.55 13.46
N ILE A 228 22.20 -15.95 12.20
CA ILE A 228 23.11 -15.48 11.16
C ILE A 228 22.76 -14.06 10.75
N LEU A 229 21.49 -13.64 10.81
CA LEU A 229 21.13 -12.24 10.58
C LEU A 229 21.53 -11.33 11.73
N ARG A 230 21.53 -11.84 12.96
CA ARG A 230 22.18 -11.14 14.07
C ARG A 230 23.67 -10.95 13.76
N GLN A 231 24.35 -11.99 13.28
CA GLN A 231 25.75 -11.90 12.89
C GLN A 231 25.98 -10.93 11.70
N LEU A 232 25.12 -10.97 10.68
CA LEU A 232 25.17 -10.02 9.56
C LEU A 232 24.82 -8.60 10.01
N SER A 233 23.95 -8.43 11.01
CA SER A 233 23.67 -7.11 11.59
C SER A 233 24.83 -6.59 12.44
N GLU A 234 25.59 -7.49 13.07
CA GLU A 234 26.82 -7.15 13.79
C GLU A 234 27.94 -6.76 12.81
N GLU A 235 28.00 -7.38 11.63
CA GLU A 235 29.02 -7.14 10.61
C GLU A 235 28.70 -5.97 9.67
N PHE A 236 27.44 -5.84 9.25
CA PHE A 236 26.98 -4.89 8.23
C PHE A 236 26.01 -3.82 8.76
N GLY A 237 25.62 -3.90 10.04
CA GLY A 237 24.60 -3.04 10.65
C GLY A 237 23.17 -3.57 10.46
N THR A 238 22.24 -3.11 11.31
CA THR A 238 20.81 -3.40 11.14
C THR A 238 20.25 -2.60 9.96
N PRO A 239 19.69 -3.23 8.92
CA PRO A 239 19.11 -2.49 7.79
C PRO A 239 17.88 -1.69 8.21
N ASN A 240 17.67 -0.55 7.54
CA ASN A 240 16.49 0.28 7.75
C ASN A 240 15.20 -0.47 7.36
N PRO A 241 14.02 -0.01 7.81
CA PRO A 241 12.74 -0.46 7.26
C PRO A 241 12.72 -0.36 5.72
N LEU A 242 12.07 -1.32 5.06
CA LEU A 242 11.98 -1.36 3.59
C LEU A 242 11.46 -0.03 3.02
N GLU A 243 10.44 0.51 3.65
CA GLU A 243 9.77 1.74 3.25
C GLU A 243 10.70 2.96 3.27
N ASP A 244 11.67 2.99 4.18
CA ASP A 244 12.60 4.12 4.32
C ASP A 244 13.66 4.10 3.22
N ASP A 245 14.24 2.92 2.93
CA ASP A 245 15.22 2.79 1.86
C ASP A 245 14.56 2.92 0.47
N MET A 246 13.31 2.47 0.29
CA MET A 246 12.58 2.69 -0.96
C MET A 246 12.23 4.18 -1.16
N ARG A 247 11.93 4.90 -0.09
CA ARG A 247 11.77 6.36 -0.14
C ARG A 247 13.09 7.06 -0.47
N ALA A 248 14.20 6.62 0.09
CA ALA A 248 15.52 7.12 -0.27
C ALA A 248 15.84 6.83 -1.75
N LEU A 249 15.54 5.63 -2.24
CA LEU A 249 15.71 5.27 -3.65
C LEU A 249 14.91 6.20 -4.58
N PHE A 250 13.68 6.57 -4.21
CA PHE A 250 12.90 7.58 -4.93
C PHE A 250 13.55 8.97 -4.88
N ASN A 251 14.06 9.40 -3.73
CA ASN A 251 14.64 10.74 -3.59
C ASN A 251 15.94 10.91 -4.38
N TYR A 252 16.78 9.88 -4.43
CA TYR A 252 18.11 9.96 -5.03
C TYR A 252 18.19 9.39 -6.46
N MET A 253 17.26 8.51 -6.85
CA MET A 253 17.22 7.86 -8.17
C MET A 253 18.55 7.18 -8.56
N CYS A 254 19.31 6.68 -7.58
CA CYS A 254 20.55 5.96 -7.84
C CYS A 254 20.25 4.67 -8.61
N TYR A 255 21.02 4.36 -9.66
CA TYR A 255 20.81 3.20 -10.53
C TYR A 255 19.50 3.22 -11.34
N TYR A 256 18.92 4.40 -11.61
CA TYR A 256 17.79 4.49 -12.54
C TYR A 256 18.18 3.93 -13.92
N ASP A 257 17.29 3.12 -14.49
CA ASP A 257 17.48 2.39 -15.75
C ASP A 257 16.33 2.68 -16.74
N SER A 258 15.42 3.59 -16.37
CA SER A 258 14.33 4.05 -17.22
C SER A 258 14.01 5.53 -17.02
N VAL A 259 13.40 6.12 -18.04
CA VAL A 259 12.99 7.51 -18.07
C VAL A 259 11.58 7.61 -18.66
N LEU A 260 10.68 8.24 -17.92
CA LEU A 260 9.32 8.54 -18.35
C LEU A 260 9.29 9.90 -19.03
N SER A 261 8.89 9.89 -20.29
CA SER A 261 8.75 11.07 -21.13
C SER A 261 7.31 11.18 -21.60
N PHE A 262 6.87 12.41 -21.84
CA PHE A 262 5.47 12.67 -22.10
C PHE A 262 5.29 13.30 -23.48
N ARG A 263 4.40 12.71 -24.28
CA ARG A 263 4.07 13.18 -25.62
C ARG A 263 2.80 14.02 -25.54
N SER A 264 2.95 15.30 -25.85
CA SER A 264 1.84 16.24 -26.05
C SER A 264 1.47 16.32 -27.54
N GLU A 265 0.24 16.76 -27.83
CA GLU A 265 -0.11 17.18 -29.20
C GLU A 265 0.72 18.42 -29.63
N PRO A 266 1.07 18.53 -30.91
CA PRO A 266 2.01 19.54 -31.39
C PRO A 266 1.55 20.99 -31.21
N GLU A 267 0.24 21.25 -31.05
CA GLU A 267 -0.29 22.61 -30.80
C GLU A 267 -0.01 23.16 -29.38
N MET A 268 0.28 22.28 -28.41
CA MET A 268 0.57 22.68 -27.02
C MET A 268 2.06 22.59 -26.66
N ALA A 269 2.94 22.38 -27.65
CA ALA A 269 4.37 22.17 -27.44
C ALA A 269 5.15 23.44 -27.05
N GLU A 270 4.52 24.62 -27.10
CA GLU A 270 5.17 25.86 -26.69
C GLU A 270 5.09 26.04 -25.16
N ALA A 271 6.24 25.92 -24.51
CA ALA A 271 6.56 26.35 -23.13
C ALA A 271 6.50 25.33 -21.97
N TYR A 272 6.54 24.01 -22.20
CA TYR A 272 6.77 23.03 -21.13
C TYR A 272 8.09 22.25 -21.30
N ASP A 273 9.18 22.82 -20.77
CA ASP A 273 10.43 22.10 -20.49
C ASP A 273 10.29 21.24 -19.23
N GLY A 274 9.24 20.43 -19.17
CA GLY A 274 9.02 19.54 -18.03
C GLY A 274 10.03 18.40 -18.10
N GLU A 275 10.97 18.36 -17.15
CA GLU A 275 12.00 17.33 -17.11
C GLU A 275 11.42 15.91 -17.15
N ASP A 276 12.05 15.08 -17.96
CA ASP A 276 11.90 13.64 -18.01
C ASP A 276 12.05 13.02 -16.61
N LEU A 277 11.10 12.18 -16.18
CA LEU A 277 11.15 11.57 -14.85
C LEU A 277 11.96 10.27 -14.85
N ARG A 278 12.97 10.19 -14.00
CA ARG A 278 13.78 8.97 -13.79
C ARG A 278 13.01 7.93 -12.98
N ALA A 279 13.18 6.66 -13.33
CA ALA A 279 12.54 5.54 -12.63
C ALA A 279 13.36 4.25 -12.76
N HIS A 280 12.95 3.23 -12.01
CA HIS A 280 13.52 1.90 -12.05
C HIS A 280 12.51 0.93 -12.71
N LYS A 281 12.91 0.22 -13.77
CA LYS A 281 12.09 -0.80 -14.45
C LYS A 281 11.58 -1.85 -13.46
N ALA A 282 12.43 -2.24 -12.52
CA ALA A 282 12.10 -3.16 -11.43
C ALA A 282 10.88 -2.69 -10.63
N VAL A 283 10.87 -1.41 -10.21
CA VAL A 283 9.77 -0.83 -9.44
C VAL A 283 8.54 -0.63 -10.33
N LEU A 284 8.70 -0.11 -11.54
CA LEU A 284 7.57 0.06 -12.47
C LEU A 284 6.87 -1.28 -12.76
N SER A 285 7.63 -2.34 -13.01
CA SER A 285 7.10 -3.67 -13.33
C SER A 285 6.52 -4.42 -12.11
N ALA A 286 7.06 -4.20 -10.92
CA ALA A 286 6.51 -4.73 -9.68
C ALA A 286 5.13 -4.12 -9.39
N ARG A 287 5.02 -2.80 -9.55
CA ARG A 287 3.91 -2.00 -9.05
C ARG A 287 2.79 -1.79 -10.06
N SER A 288 3.04 -2.12 -11.34
CA SER A 288 2.06 -1.96 -12.40
C SER A 288 2.16 -3.09 -13.45
N PRO A 289 1.12 -3.94 -13.57
CA PRO A 289 0.99 -4.90 -14.66
C PRO A 289 1.13 -4.25 -16.05
N PHE A 290 0.61 -3.04 -16.24
CA PHE A 290 0.75 -2.28 -17.48
C PHE A 290 2.24 -2.07 -17.85
N PHE A 291 3.04 -1.49 -16.93
CA PHE A 291 4.46 -1.26 -17.18
C PHE A 291 5.25 -2.57 -17.31
N ARG A 292 4.90 -3.59 -16.51
CA ARG A 292 5.49 -4.93 -16.64
C ARG A 292 5.29 -5.50 -18.03
N ASN A 293 4.05 -5.48 -18.54
CA ASN A 293 3.72 -6.01 -19.86
C ASN A 293 4.38 -5.20 -20.98
N LEU A 294 4.48 -3.88 -20.81
CA LEU A 294 5.19 -2.99 -21.73
C LEU A 294 6.67 -3.37 -21.84
N LEU A 295 7.37 -3.49 -20.70
CA LEU A 295 8.79 -3.82 -20.63
C LEU A 295 9.06 -5.24 -21.14
N GLN A 296 8.24 -6.22 -20.75
CA GLN A 296 8.34 -7.59 -21.26
C GLN A 296 8.17 -7.67 -22.78
N ARG A 297 7.32 -6.83 -23.38
CA ARG A 297 7.16 -6.78 -24.83
C ARG A 297 8.43 -6.29 -25.51
N ARG A 298 9.08 -5.25 -24.99
CA ARG A 298 10.36 -4.74 -25.51
C ARG A 298 11.50 -5.75 -25.43
N ILE A 299 11.54 -6.54 -24.35
CA ILE A 299 12.50 -7.65 -24.22
C ILE A 299 12.25 -8.69 -25.31
N ARG A 300 10.99 -9.09 -25.54
CA ARG A 300 10.63 -10.08 -26.58
C ARG A 300 10.89 -9.59 -28.00
N THR A 301 10.76 -8.29 -28.28
CA THR A 301 11.06 -7.71 -29.60
C THR A 301 12.55 -7.49 -29.84
N GLY A 302 13.39 -7.67 -28.80
CA GLY A 302 14.84 -7.47 -28.90
C GLY A 302 15.27 -6.00 -28.86
N GLU A 303 14.35 -5.07 -28.60
CA GLU A 303 14.66 -3.63 -28.47
C GLU A 303 15.67 -3.36 -27.35
N GLU A 304 15.64 -4.15 -26.28
CA GLU A 304 16.57 -4.05 -25.15
C GLU A 304 17.90 -4.79 -25.35
N MET A 305 18.05 -5.60 -26.41
CA MET A 305 19.26 -6.41 -26.66
C MET A 305 20.33 -5.65 -27.46
N THR A 306 20.06 -4.41 -27.86
CA THR A 306 21.04 -3.61 -28.61
C THR A 306 22.10 -3.04 -27.67
N GLU A 307 23.37 -3.00 -28.11
CA GLU A 307 24.49 -2.49 -27.31
C GLU A 307 24.24 -1.06 -26.79
N ARG A 308 23.54 -0.21 -27.56
CA ARG A 308 23.11 1.13 -27.12
C ARG A 308 22.00 1.10 -26.06
N ALA A 309 21.04 0.18 -26.17
CA ALA A 309 19.99 0.02 -25.17
C ALA A 309 20.54 -0.53 -23.85
N LEU A 310 21.64 -1.28 -23.91
CA LEU A 310 22.39 -1.71 -22.73
C LEU A 310 23.17 -0.58 -22.07
N GLN A 311 23.45 0.54 -22.75
CA GLN A 311 24.24 1.64 -22.17
C GLN A 311 23.41 2.86 -21.77
N THR A 312 22.14 2.92 -22.18
CA THR A 312 21.28 4.07 -21.92
C THR A 312 20.00 3.68 -21.19
N PRO A 313 19.50 4.51 -20.25
CA PRO A 313 18.21 4.29 -19.62
C PRO A 313 17.09 4.15 -20.65
N THR A 314 16.19 3.20 -20.43
CA THR A 314 15.09 2.93 -21.36
C THR A 314 14.04 4.05 -21.31
N ARG A 315 13.83 4.70 -22.46
CA ARG A 315 12.81 5.75 -22.60
C ARG A 315 11.43 5.14 -22.81
N ILE A 316 10.52 5.45 -21.89
CA ILE A 316 9.11 5.11 -21.93
C ILE A 316 8.35 6.39 -22.27
N VAL A 317 7.62 6.39 -23.39
CA VAL A 317 6.82 7.54 -23.84
C VAL A 317 5.38 7.31 -23.41
N LEU A 318 4.84 8.23 -22.61
CA LEU A 318 3.47 8.23 -22.13
C LEU A 318 2.68 9.29 -22.88
N ASP A 319 1.45 8.95 -23.25
CA ASP A 319 0.52 9.89 -23.89
C ASP A 319 -0.11 10.80 -22.82
N GLU A 320 0.07 12.12 -22.94
CA GLU A 320 -0.46 13.08 -21.96
C GLU A 320 -1.99 13.13 -21.93
N SER A 321 -2.67 12.67 -22.98
CA SER A 321 -4.13 12.54 -22.97
C SER A 321 -4.63 11.42 -22.05
N ILE A 322 -3.78 10.42 -21.76
CA ILE A 322 -4.10 9.28 -20.90
C ILE A 322 -3.49 9.46 -19.52
N ILE A 323 -2.21 9.84 -19.46
CA ILE A 323 -1.47 10.07 -18.23
C ILE A 323 -0.91 11.49 -18.28
N PRO A 324 -1.70 12.49 -17.84
CA PRO A 324 -1.25 13.87 -17.80
C PRO A 324 0.03 14.00 -16.95
N ARG A 325 1.01 14.75 -17.48
CA ARG A 325 2.32 14.96 -16.83
C ARG A 325 2.20 15.46 -15.39
N LYS A 326 1.16 16.27 -15.09
CA LYS A 326 0.89 16.80 -13.74
C LYS A 326 0.78 15.72 -12.66
N TYR A 327 0.37 14.49 -13.01
CA TYR A 327 0.18 13.39 -12.06
C TYR A 327 1.38 12.46 -11.93
N ALA A 328 2.34 12.56 -12.84
CA ALA A 328 3.40 11.58 -12.97
C ALA A 328 4.25 11.44 -11.70
N ARG A 329 4.52 12.55 -11.00
CA ARG A 329 5.28 12.53 -9.75
C ARG A 329 4.50 11.91 -8.59
N VAL A 330 3.18 12.13 -8.52
CA VAL A 330 2.29 11.50 -7.53
C VAL A 330 2.26 9.98 -7.72
N ILE A 331 2.06 9.55 -8.97
CA ILE A 331 2.01 8.13 -9.36
C ILE A 331 3.34 7.46 -8.99
N LEU A 332 4.46 8.06 -9.42
CA LEU A 332 5.77 7.53 -9.16
C LEU A 332 6.06 7.49 -7.66
N HIS A 333 5.78 8.56 -6.90
CA HIS A 333 5.94 8.56 -5.45
C HIS A 333 5.16 7.40 -4.78
N CYS A 334 3.90 7.17 -5.18
CA CYS A 334 3.09 6.08 -4.65
C CYS A 334 3.69 4.70 -4.96
N MET A 335 4.31 4.52 -6.13
CA MET A 335 4.99 3.27 -6.48
C MET A 335 6.13 2.93 -5.52
N TYR A 336 6.85 3.91 -4.96
CA TYR A 336 7.97 3.67 -4.03
C TYR A 336 7.57 3.71 -2.54
N THR A 337 6.39 4.23 -2.20
CA THR A 337 6.07 4.57 -0.79
C THR A 337 4.72 4.08 -0.28
N ASP A 338 3.88 3.51 -1.15
CA ASP A 338 2.45 3.23 -0.87
C ASP A 338 1.62 4.49 -0.51
N ALA A 339 2.18 5.70 -0.64
CA ALA A 339 1.52 6.94 -0.24
C ALA A 339 1.13 7.79 -1.44
N VAL A 340 -0.15 8.21 -1.47
CA VAL A 340 -0.68 9.16 -2.45
C VAL A 340 -0.58 10.55 -1.84
N ASP A 341 0.33 11.35 -2.36
CA ASP A 341 0.53 12.74 -1.95
C ASP A 341 0.09 13.69 -3.07
N LEU A 342 -1.12 14.25 -2.94
CA LEU A 342 -1.67 15.20 -3.91
C LEU A 342 -0.91 16.54 -3.93
N ALA A 343 -0.06 16.83 -2.94
CA ALA A 343 0.80 18.01 -3.00
C ALA A 343 1.89 17.89 -4.08
N LEU A 344 2.14 16.67 -4.59
CA LEU A 344 3.07 16.42 -5.69
C LEU A 344 2.44 16.60 -7.08
N VAL A 345 1.15 16.96 -7.16
CA VAL A 345 0.52 17.32 -8.45
C VAL A 345 1.18 18.60 -8.95
N LEU A 346 1.72 18.56 -10.16
CA LEU A 346 2.30 19.76 -10.78
C LEU A 346 1.16 20.65 -11.27
N HIS A 347 0.86 21.69 -10.51
CA HIS A 347 0.08 22.80 -11.01
C HIS A 347 1.01 23.65 -11.87
N SER A 348 0.77 23.67 -13.17
CA SER A 348 1.36 24.69 -14.01
C SER A 348 1.12 26.03 -13.34
N SER A 349 2.20 26.75 -12.99
CA SER A 349 2.09 28.11 -12.44
C SER A 349 1.04 28.81 -13.28
N ALA A 350 -0.11 29.08 -12.67
CA ALA A 350 -1.12 29.87 -13.33
C ALA A 350 -0.38 31.12 -13.76
N SER A 351 -0.21 31.31 -15.07
CA SER A 351 0.18 32.61 -15.58
C SER A 351 -0.80 33.58 -14.92
N ALA A 352 -0.28 34.49 -14.09
CA ALA A 352 -1.06 35.47 -13.38
C ALA A 352 -1.92 36.21 -14.42
N GLY A 353 -3.19 35.80 -14.57
CA GLY A 353 -3.99 36.18 -15.74
C GLY A 353 -5.05 35.18 -16.22
N SER A 354 -5.15 33.96 -15.69
CA SER A 354 -6.28 33.08 -16.05
C SER A 354 -7.59 33.55 -15.38
N LEU A 355 -8.63 33.76 -16.18
CA LEU A 355 -9.99 34.17 -15.74
C LEU A 355 -10.60 33.27 -14.64
N SER A 356 -10.08 32.06 -14.45
CA SER A 356 -10.40 31.16 -13.34
C SER A 356 -10.10 31.79 -11.96
N GLU A 357 -9.00 32.53 -11.81
CA GLU A 357 -8.69 33.24 -10.56
C GLU A 357 -9.61 34.46 -10.35
N ALA A 358 -10.01 35.14 -11.42
CA ALA A 358 -10.94 36.27 -11.36
C ALA A 358 -12.38 35.83 -10.98
N GLN A 359 -12.78 34.62 -11.38
CA GLN A 359 -14.03 34.00 -10.92
C GLN A 359 -13.96 33.57 -9.44
N GLY A 360 -12.77 33.26 -8.92
CA GLY A 360 -12.55 33.01 -7.49
C GLY A 360 -12.71 34.24 -6.60
N LEU A 361 -12.43 35.45 -7.11
CA LEU A 361 -12.53 36.71 -6.34
C LEU A 361 -13.93 37.33 -6.32
N THR A 362 -14.79 37.00 -7.29
CA THR A 362 -16.19 37.48 -7.31
C THR A 362 -17.14 36.62 -6.45
N ALA A 363 -16.69 35.43 -6.03
CA ALA A 363 -17.36 34.58 -5.05
C ALA A 363 -16.84 34.79 -3.62
N ALA A 364 -16.51 36.04 -3.25
CA ALA A 364 -16.04 36.44 -1.92
C ALA A 364 -17.14 36.42 -0.82
N SER A 365 -17.95 35.35 -0.82
CA SER A 365 -18.90 35.01 0.24
C SER A 365 -18.96 33.49 0.35
N ASN A 366 -18.01 32.95 1.12
CA ASN A 366 -17.89 31.61 1.71
C ASN A 366 -16.53 30.96 1.44
N THR A 367 -15.65 31.19 2.41
CA THR A 367 -14.32 30.63 2.56
C THR A 367 -14.34 29.08 2.56
N ALA A 368 -13.47 28.45 1.77
CA ALA A 368 -13.14 27.01 1.70
C ALA A 368 -13.73 26.11 0.56
N LYS A 369 -14.60 26.60 -0.33
CA LYS A 369 -15.20 25.73 -1.39
C LYS A 369 -14.35 25.43 -2.65
N PRO A 370 -13.57 26.35 -3.24
CA PRO A 370 -12.95 26.10 -4.56
C PRO A 370 -11.80 25.08 -4.52
N THR A 371 -11.03 25.04 -3.43
CA THR A 371 -9.88 24.13 -3.29
C THR A 371 -10.27 22.67 -3.03
N VAL A 372 -11.42 22.44 -2.39
CA VAL A 372 -11.97 21.10 -2.13
C VAL A 372 -12.50 20.46 -3.42
N SER A 373 -13.12 21.25 -4.30
CA SER A 373 -13.57 20.77 -5.63
C SER A 373 -12.38 20.31 -6.48
N MET A 374 -11.34 21.14 -6.58
CA MET A 374 -10.15 20.85 -7.38
C MET A 374 -9.43 19.57 -6.93
N ARG A 375 -9.23 19.38 -5.61
CA ARG A 375 -8.61 18.15 -5.09
C ARG A 375 -9.45 16.90 -5.34
N THR A 376 -10.77 17.05 -5.36
CA THR A 376 -11.68 15.94 -5.66
C THR A 376 -11.58 15.55 -7.13
N GLU A 377 -11.53 16.53 -8.04
CA GLU A 377 -11.29 16.31 -9.47
C GLU A 377 -9.94 15.63 -9.72
N GLU A 378 -8.86 16.10 -9.09
CA GLU A 378 -7.54 15.49 -9.17
C GLU A 378 -7.52 14.04 -8.66
N ALA A 379 -8.22 13.77 -7.56
CA ALA A 379 -8.35 12.42 -7.03
C ALA A 379 -9.14 11.51 -7.99
N MET A 380 -10.19 12.01 -8.65
CA MET A 380 -10.95 11.26 -9.66
C MET A 380 -10.12 10.97 -10.91
N GLU A 381 -9.36 11.95 -11.41
CA GLU A 381 -8.43 11.76 -12.54
C GLU A 381 -7.36 10.71 -12.18
N LEU A 382 -6.73 10.83 -11.01
CA LEU A 382 -5.76 9.84 -10.51
C LEU A 382 -6.37 8.45 -10.36
N TYR A 383 -7.62 8.34 -9.90
CA TYR A 383 -8.32 7.06 -9.81
C TYR A 383 -8.44 6.39 -11.18
N HIS A 384 -8.86 7.12 -12.22
CA HIS A 384 -8.96 6.57 -13.57
C HIS A 384 -7.59 6.17 -14.14
N ILE A 385 -6.55 6.97 -13.90
CA ILE A 385 -5.18 6.62 -14.29
C ILE A 385 -4.72 5.36 -13.55
N ALA A 386 -5.04 5.23 -12.27
CA ALA A 386 -4.70 4.05 -11.48
C ALA A 386 -5.35 2.77 -12.02
N LEU A 387 -6.62 2.86 -12.47
CA LEU A 387 -7.30 1.76 -13.15
C LEU A 387 -6.60 1.37 -14.45
N PHE A 388 -6.21 2.36 -15.27
CA PHE A 388 -5.47 2.13 -16.51
C PHE A 388 -4.10 1.46 -16.26
N LEU A 389 -3.39 1.90 -15.22
CA LEU A 389 -2.10 1.33 -14.82
C LEU A 389 -2.21 0.00 -14.09
N GLU A 390 -3.43 -0.45 -13.78
CA GLU A 390 -3.72 -1.60 -12.91
C GLU A 390 -3.01 -1.49 -11.55
N PHE A 391 -2.94 -0.29 -10.99
CA PHE A 391 -2.21 0.02 -9.75
C PHE A 391 -3.18 0.26 -8.57
N SER A 392 -3.53 -0.83 -7.89
CA SER A 392 -4.56 -0.84 -6.83
C SER A 392 -4.25 0.10 -5.65
N MET A 393 -2.98 0.22 -5.24
CA MET A 393 -2.58 1.12 -4.14
C MET A 393 -2.87 2.60 -4.46
N LEU A 394 -2.68 3.02 -5.71
CA LEU A 394 -3.00 4.38 -6.14
C LEU A 394 -4.52 4.59 -6.23
N ALA A 395 -5.25 3.60 -6.74
CA ALA A 395 -6.72 3.69 -6.86
C ALA A 395 -7.42 3.77 -5.50
N GLN A 396 -6.87 3.11 -4.48
CA GLN A 396 -7.47 3.06 -3.14
C GLN A 396 -6.90 4.12 -2.19
N GLY A 397 -5.64 4.51 -2.39
CA GLY A 397 -4.84 5.24 -1.40
C GLY A 397 -4.48 4.35 -0.20
N LYS A 398 -3.50 4.79 0.60
CA LYS A 398 -3.20 4.13 1.88
C LYS A 398 -4.37 4.34 2.84
N VAL A 399 -5.31 3.41 2.84
CA VAL A 399 -6.32 3.33 3.90
C VAL A 399 -5.59 2.77 5.11
N ALA A 400 -5.16 3.65 6.04
CA ALA A 400 -4.84 3.17 7.37
C ALA A 400 -6.06 2.39 7.86
N PRO A 401 -5.92 1.13 8.32
CA PRO A 401 -7.06 0.41 8.84
C PRO A 401 -7.69 1.27 9.93
N PRO A 402 -9.04 1.36 10.00
CA PRO A 402 -9.74 2.23 10.95
C PRO A 402 -9.44 1.94 12.44
N TYR A 403 -8.61 0.93 12.72
CA TYR A 403 -8.25 0.47 14.05
C TYR A 403 -6.80 0.75 14.49
N SER A 404 -5.92 1.37 13.67
CA SER A 404 -4.50 1.54 14.10
C SER A 404 -4.17 2.86 14.82
N TYR A 405 -5.13 3.76 15.05
CA TYR A 405 -4.83 5.07 15.67
C TYR A 405 -5.64 5.44 16.92
N THR A 406 -6.57 4.59 17.38
CA THR A 406 -7.39 4.90 18.56
C THR A 406 -6.80 4.41 19.89
N CYS A 407 -5.71 3.65 19.92
CA CYS A 407 -5.19 3.08 21.18
C CYS A 407 -3.98 3.80 21.80
N MET A 408 -3.19 4.59 21.06
CA MET A 408 -2.01 5.27 21.65
C MET A 408 -2.25 6.73 22.07
N HIS A 409 -3.23 7.42 21.48
CA HIS A 409 -3.52 8.81 21.86
C HIS A 409 -4.40 8.94 23.12
N ALA A 410 -5.01 7.83 23.57
CA ALA A 410 -5.84 7.78 24.77
C ALA A 410 -5.05 7.51 26.07
N TYR A 411 -3.78 7.11 25.99
CA TYR A 411 -2.97 6.74 27.18
C TYR A 411 -2.06 7.87 27.69
N MET A 412 -1.90 8.97 26.95
CA MET A 412 -1.04 10.10 27.35
C MET A 412 -1.80 11.30 27.95
N HIS A 413 -3.13 11.26 28.04
CA HIS A 413 -3.93 12.35 28.62
C HIS A 413 -4.52 12.07 30.01
N THR A 414 -4.12 10.99 30.69
CA THR A 414 -4.68 10.62 32.02
C THR A 414 -3.75 10.83 33.22
N HIS A 415 -2.59 11.47 33.07
CA HIS A 415 -1.73 11.83 34.20
C HIS A 415 -1.33 13.31 34.15
N PRO A 416 -1.98 14.20 34.92
CA PRO A 416 -1.42 15.50 35.19
C PRO A 416 -0.20 15.32 36.10
N ILE A 417 0.98 15.63 35.57
CA ILE A 417 2.14 15.95 36.40
C ILE A 417 1.80 17.28 37.07
N MET A 418 1.63 17.27 38.39
CA MET A 418 1.85 18.47 39.20
C MET A 418 3.00 18.18 40.15
N PRO A 419 3.92 19.14 40.36
CA PRO A 419 4.75 19.16 41.56
C PRO A 419 3.92 19.42 42.82
#